data_AF-A0A0F7VM88-F1
#
_entry.id   AF-A0A0F7VM88-F1
#
_cell.length_a   1.000
_cell.length_b   1.000
_cell.length_c   1.000
_cell.angle_alpha   90.00
_cell.angle_beta   90.00
_cell.angle_gamma   90.00
#
_symmetry.space_group_name_H-M   'P 1'
#
loop_
_entity.id
_entity.type
_entity.pdbx_description
1 polymer ?
#
loop_
_entity_poly.entity_id
_entity_poly.type
_entity_poly.pdbx_seq_one_letter_code
_entity_poly.pdbx_strand_id
1 'polypeptide(L)'
;MTESASESTQSTEPPQPPEGDPPPEPVDPDPETPDPIPDPEPITWEPQTWYAVTAACRTPGCRQENIVVDIPMFYSNNGDPKFCRVVCAQDGACGKDATILTASKLDPQPPEE
;
A
#
# COMPACT_ATOMS: atom_id res chain seq x y z
N MET A 1 52.92 62.34 23.90
CA MET A 1 53.19 61.02 24.51
C MET A 1 52.11 60.80 25.57
N THR A 2 51.42 59.65 25.49
CA THR A 2 50.58 58.99 26.52
C THR A 2 49.39 59.78 27.10
N GLU A 3 48.17 59.59 26.61
CA GLU A 3 47.19 58.52 26.93
C GLU A 3 46.63 58.57 28.36
N SER A 4 45.30 58.72 28.46
CA SER A 4 44.49 58.17 29.56
C SER A 4 43.07 57.98 29.05
N ALA A 5 42.78 56.72 28.70
CA ALA A 5 41.48 56.20 28.34
C ALA A 5 40.54 56.21 29.56
N SER A 6 39.26 56.50 29.35
CA SER A 6 38.18 56.20 30.30
C SER A 6 37.31 55.13 29.68
N GLU A 7 37.52 53.90 30.13
CA GLU A 7 36.78 52.71 29.71
C GLU A 7 35.47 52.64 30.50
N SER A 8 34.35 52.64 29.78
CA SER A 8 33.01 52.50 30.35
C SER A 8 32.75 51.03 30.68
N THR A 9 32.42 50.75 31.94
CA THR A 9 32.02 49.42 32.42
C THR A 9 30.68 49.03 31.80
N GLN A 10 30.73 48.16 30.80
CA GLN A 10 29.57 47.52 30.20
C GLN A 10 29.03 46.47 31.19
N SER A 11 27.77 46.66 31.61
CA SER A 11 27.05 45.77 32.51
C SER A 11 26.82 44.42 31.83
N THR A 12 27.42 43.36 32.36
CA THR A 12 27.22 41.99 31.89
C THR A 12 25.84 41.51 32.35
N GLU A 13 24.88 41.49 31.43
CA GLU A 13 23.60 40.80 31.61
C GLU A 13 23.84 39.28 31.75
N PRO A 14 23.17 38.57 32.67
CA PRO A 14 23.33 37.12 32.80
C PRO A 14 22.84 36.39 31.54
N PRO A 15 23.47 35.26 31.17
CA PRO A 15 23.05 34.50 29.99
C PRO A 15 21.63 33.98 30.19
N GLN A 16 20.75 34.26 29.21
CA GLN A 16 19.42 33.66 29.18
C GLN A 16 19.54 32.13 29.08
N PRO A 17 18.69 31.37 29.79
CA PRO A 17 18.65 29.92 29.63
C PRO A 17 18.31 29.57 28.18
N PRO A 18 18.82 28.45 27.63
CA PRO A 18 18.47 28.04 26.28
C PRO A 18 16.96 27.89 26.19
N GLU A 19 16.33 28.65 25.29
CA GLU A 19 14.95 28.42 24.90
C GLU A 19 14.89 26.98 24.39
N GLY A 20 14.19 26.12 25.15
CA GLY A 20 13.99 24.74 24.74
C GLY A 20 13.33 24.73 23.37
N ASP A 21 13.87 23.91 22.48
CA ASP A 21 13.31 23.66 21.15
C ASP A 21 11.79 23.46 21.29
N PRO A 22 10.95 24.16 20.50
CA PRO A 22 9.53 23.90 20.53
C PRO A 22 9.30 22.40 20.31
N PRO A 23 8.39 21.76 21.05
CA PRO A 23 8.10 20.36 20.83
C PRO A 23 7.82 20.14 19.33
N PRO A 24 8.31 19.05 18.73
CA PRO A 24 8.03 18.76 17.33
C PRO A 24 6.52 18.82 17.12
N GLU A 25 6.09 19.47 16.04
CA GLU A 25 4.69 19.48 15.67
C GLU A 25 4.17 18.04 15.61
N PRO A 26 2.92 17.78 16.06
CA PRO A 26 2.31 16.47 15.86
C PRO A 26 2.33 16.17 14.38
N VAL A 27 3.07 15.13 13.98
CA VAL A 27 2.96 14.56 12.64
C VAL A 27 1.51 14.10 12.49
N ASP A 28 0.72 14.83 11.70
CA ASP A 28 -0.57 14.34 11.22
C ASP A 28 -0.34 12.94 10.62
N PRO A 29 -1.15 11.92 10.98
CA PRO A 29 -1.06 10.64 10.30
C PRO A 29 -1.28 10.88 8.80
N ASP A 30 -0.27 10.55 8.00
CA ASP A 30 -0.35 10.46 6.54
C ASP A 30 -1.64 9.69 6.19
N PRO A 31 -2.46 10.13 5.21
CA PRO A 31 -3.71 9.47 4.85
C PRO A 31 -3.44 8.04 4.34
N GLU A 32 -3.37 7.13 5.32
CA GLU A 32 -3.64 5.71 5.34
C GLU A 32 -3.45 5.01 3.99
N THR A 33 -2.21 4.56 3.75
CA THR A 33 -2.02 3.43 2.83
C THR A 33 -2.88 2.29 3.37
N PRO A 34 -3.85 1.74 2.60
CA PRO A 34 -4.73 0.70 3.11
C PRO A 34 -3.92 -0.49 3.62
N ASP A 35 -4.33 -1.06 4.75
CA ASP A 35 -3.63 -2.19 5.37
C ASP A 35 -3.33 -3.31 4.37
N PRO A 36 -2.15 -3.96 4.47
CA PRO A 36 -1.80 -5.07 3.59
C PRO A 36 -2.75 -6.25 3.80
N ILE A 37 -3.32 -6.75 2.70
CA ILE A 37 -4.13 -7.98 2.72
C ILE A 37 -3.22 -9.19 3.00
N PRO A 38 -3.59 -10.11 3.91
CA PRO A 38 -2.79 -11.31 4.20
C PRO A 38 -2.56 -12.16 2.96
N ASP A 39 -1.43 -12.86 2.90
CA ASP A 39 -1.14 -13.79 1.79
C ASP A 39 -2.18 -14.90 1.70
N PRO A 40 -2.71 -15.20 0.51
CA PRO A 40 -3.69 -16.25 0.35
C PRO A 40 -3.05 -17.64 0.46
N GLU A 41 -3.84 -18.61 0.92
CA GLU A 41 -3.44 -20.01 0.86
C GLU A 41 -3.28 -20.48 -0.60
N PRO A 42 -2.41 -21.47 -0.88
CA PRO A 42 -2.27 -22.03 -2.22
C PRO A 42 -3.59 -22.56 -2.76
N ILE A 43 -4.03 -22.02 -3.89
CA ILE A 43 -5.24 -22.46 -4.59
C ILE A 43 -4.88 -23.64 -5.52
N THR A 44 -5.60 -24.75 -5.38
CA THR A 44 -5.51 -25.88 -6.31
C THR A 44 -6.52 -25.70 -7.43
N TRP A 45 -6.06 -25.65 -8.68
CA TRP A 45 -6.92 -25.44 -9.85
C TRP A 45 -7.15 -26.75 -10.60
N GLU A 46 -8.41 -27.03 -10.90
CA GLU A 46 -8.80 -28.07 -11.84
C GLU A 46 -8.82 -27.52 -13.29
N PRO A 47 -8.41 -28.32 -14.29
CA PRO A 47 -8.51 -27.92 -15.70
C PRO A 47 -9.98 -27.78 -16.12
N GLN A 48 -10.21 -26.95 -17.16
CA GLN A 48 -11.51 -26.71 -17.78
C GLN A 48 -12.64 -26.45 -16.78
N THR A 49 -12.38 -25.64 -15.76
CA THR A 49 -13.31 -25.43 -14.64
C THR A 49 -13.51 -23.94 -14.36
N TRP A 50 -14.75 -23.55 -14.09
CA TRP A 50 -15.13 -22.21 -13.67
C TRP A 50 -15.14 -22.04 -12.15
N TYR A 51 -14.66 -20.88 -11.71
CA TYR A 51 -14.56 -20.47 -10.31
C TYR A 51 -15.14 -19.05 -10.13
N ALA A 52 -15.70 -18.79 -8.95
CA ALA A 52 -15.84 -17.44 -8.42
C ALA A 52 -14.58 -17.11 -7.61
N VAL A 53 -13.92 -16.01 -7.95
CA VAL A 53 -12.63 -15.65 -7.34
C VAL A 53 -12.68 -14.22 -6.82
N THR A 54 -11.89 -13.94 -5.80
CA THR A 54 -11.57 -12.56 -5.41
C THR A 54 -10.12 -12.27 -5.70
N ALA A 55 -9.80 -11.04 -6.07
CA ALA A 55 -8.43 -10.62 -6.34
C ALA A 55 -8.17 -9.21 -5.79
N ALA A 56 -6.91 -8.90 -5.52
CA ALA A 56 -6.49 -7.55 -5.16
C ALA A 56 -5.18 -7.17 -5.82
N CYS A 57 -5.04 -5.91 -6.22
CA CYS A 57 -3.76 -5.38 -6.64
C CYS A 57 -2.90 -5.11 -5.41
N ARG A 58 -1.66 -5.63 -5.39
CA ARG A 58 -0.69 -5.35 -4.32
C ARG A 58 0.49 -4.53 -4.79
N THR A 59 0.31 -3.80 -5.90
CA THR A 59 1.35 -2.92 -6.42
C THR A 59 1.39 -1.66 -5.57
N PRO A 60 2.53 -1.33 -4.95
CA PRO A 60 2.67 -0.09 -4.17
C PRO A 60 2.39 1.14 -5.03
N GLY A 61 1.55 2.04 -4.53
CA GLY A 61 1.16 3.28 -5.19
C GLY A 61 0.16 3.09 -6.33
N CYS A 62 -0.42 1.90 -6.48
CA CYS A 62 -1.55 1.71 -7.38
C CYS A 62 -2.79 2.33 -6.75
N ARG A 63 -3.61 3.04 -7.54
CA ARG A 63 -4.91 3.57 -7.08
C ARG A 63 -5.89 2.47 -6.60
N GLN A 64 -5.61 1.22 -6.92
CA GLN A 64 -6.38 0.04 -6.50
C GLN A 64 -5.58 -0.87 -5.56
N GLU A 65 -4.51 -0.37 -4.98
CA GLU A 65 -3.74 -1.12 -3.98
C GLU A 65 -4.65 -1.58 -2.84
N ASN A 66 -4.58 -2.87 -2.52
CA ASN A 66 -5.35 -3.54 -1.47
C ASN A 66 -6.88 -3.41 -1.61
N ILE A 67 -7.41 -3.08 -2.79
CA ILE A 67 -8.85 -3.16 -3.07
C ILE A 67 -9.19 -4.56 -3.57
N VAL A 68 -10.06 -5.26 -2.84
CA VAL A 68 -10.57 -6.57 -3.22
C VAL A 68 -11.69 -6.41 -4.25
N VAL A 69 -11.58 -7.15 -5.35
CA VAL A 69 -12.60 -7.22 -6.41
C VAL A 69 -13.12 -8.65 -6.56
N ASP A 70 -14.43 -8.77 -6.76
CA ASP A 70 -15.11 -10.03 -7.07
C ASP A 70 -15.12 -10.29 -8.57
N ILE A 71 -14.69 -11.48 -8.97
CA ILE A 71 -14.73 -11.98 -10.34
C ILE A 71 -15.57 -13.27 -10.32
N PRO A 72 -16.90 -13.17 -10.57
CA PRO A 72 -17.82 -14.29 -10.37
C PRO A 72 -17.66 -15.41 -11.40
N MET A 73 -16.99 -15.14 -12.51
CA MET A 73 -16.78 -16.05 -13.62
C MET A 73 -15.31 -16.01 -14.05
N PHE A 74 -14.50 -16.90 -13.46
CA PHE A 74 -13.09 -17.07 -13.78
C PHE A 74 -12.83 -18.49 -14.30
N TYR A 75 -12.29 -18.61 -15.50
CA TYR A 75 -12.05 -19.90 -16.14
C TYR A 75 -10.60 -20.36 -15.97
N SER A 76 -10.40 -21.56 -15.43
CA SER A 76 -9.11 -22.23 -15.45
C SER A 76 -9.05 -23.20 -16.63
N ASN A 77 -8.11 -22.98 -17.55
CA ASN A 77 -8.00 -23.78 -18.77
C ASN A 77 -7.32 -25.13 -18.52
N ASN A 78 -6.11 -25.13 -17.95
CA ASN A 78 -5.25 -26.32 -17.81
C ASN A 78 -4.95 -26.70 -16.35
N GLY A 79 -5.55 -26.02 -15.36
CA GLY A 79 -5.30 -26.27 -13.94
C GLY A 79 -3.92 -25.82 -13.45
N ASP A 80 -3.13 -25.14 -14.29
CA ASP A 80 -1.82 -24.62 -13.89
C ASP A 80 -1.96 -23.17 -13.36
N PRO A 81 -1.61 -22.92 -12.07
CA PRO A 81 -1.69 -21.60 -11.46
C PRO A 81 -0.99 -20.50 -12.25
N LYS A 82 0.07 -20.82 -13.01
CA LYS A 82 0.81 -19.86 -13.83
C LYS A 82 -0.05 -19.19 -14.90
N PHE A 83 -1.08 -19.88 -15.38
CA PHE A 83 -1.99 -19.37 -16.40
C PHE A 83 -3.27 -18.76 -15.79
N CYS A 84 -3.47 -18.90 -14.47
CA CYS A 84 -4.57 -18.29 -13.75
C CYS A 84 -4.20 -16.86 -13.33
N ARG A 85 -4.32 -15.90 -14.26
CA ARG A 85 -3.89 -14.52 -14.07
C ARG A 85 -5.06 -13.55 -14.11
N VAL A 86 -5.12 -12.66 -13.13
CA VAL A 86 -5.99 -11.48 -13.12
C VAL A 86 -5.10 -10.26 -13.29
N VAL A 87 -5.36 -9.43 -14.30
CA VAL A 87 -4.63 -8.18 -14.50
C VAL A 87 -5.40 -7.04 -13.84
N CYS A 88 -4.70 -6.20 -13.09
CA CYS A 88 -5.26 -4.95 -12.57
C CYS A 88 -5.51 -3.97 -13.73
N ALA A 89 -6.69 -4.11 -14.34
CA ALA A 89 -7.09 -3.42 -15.56
C ALA A 89 -8.30 -2.51 -15.40
N GLN A 90 -8.91 -2.42 -14.20
CA GLN A 90 -10.02 -1.50 -13.96
C GLN A 90 -9.52 -0.06 -14.24
N ASP A 91 -10.03 0.53 -15.32
CA ASP A 91 -9.55 1.73 -16.03
C ASP A 91 -8.01 1.90 -16.14
N GLY A 92 -7.27 0.82 -16.39
CA GLY A 92 -5.82 0.90 -16.64
C GLY A 92 -4.98 1.33 -15.44
N ALA A 93 -5.40 0.98 -14.21
CA ALA A 93 -4.75 1.40 -12.96
C ALA A 93 -3.23 1.16 -12.93
N CYS A 94 -2.78 -0.07 -13.17
CA CYS A 94 -1.34 -0.35 -13.25
C CYS A 94 -0.95 -1.41 -14.27
N GLY A 95 -1.90 -2.21 -14.77
CA GLY A 95 -1.66 -3.27 -15.77
C GLY A 95 -0.80 -4.43 -15.27
N LYS A 96 -0.50 -4.49 -13.97
CA LYS A 96 0.25 -5.58 -13.34
C LYS A 96 -0.69 -6.69 -12.88
N ASP A 97 -0.13 -7.87 -12.63
CA ASP A 97 -0.87 -9.00 -12.10
C ASP A 97 -1.39 -8.69 -10.70
N ALA A 98 -2.69 -8.91 -10.50
CA ALA A 98 -3.34 -8.92 -9.21
C ALA A 98 -3.18 -10.30 -8.56
N THR A 99 -3.17 -10.31 -7.23
CA THR A 99 -3.12 -11.54 -6.45
C THR A 99 -4.54 -12.08 -6.29
N ILE A 100 -4.79 -13.31 -6.78
CA ILE A 100 -6.05 -14.03 -6.50
C ILE A 100 -6.02 -14.45 -5.03
N LEU A 101 -7.02 -14.03 -4.26
CA LEU A 101 -7.10 -14.23 -2.82
C LEU A 101 -7.94 -15.45 -2.45
N THR A 102 -9.03 -15.68 -3.18
CA THR A 102 -9.92 -16.83 -2.98
C THR A 102 -10.33 -17.40 -4.34
N ALA A 103 -10.63 -18.69 -4.37
CA ALA A 103 -11.25 -19.33 -5.52
C ALA A 103 -12.24 -20.39 -5.03
N SER A 104 -13.51 -20.23 -5.38
CA SER A 104 -14.58 -21.18 -5.09
C SER A 104 -15.05 -21.78 -6.40
N LYS A 105 -14.95 -23.11 -6.53
CA LYS A 105 -15.45 -23.83 -7.71
C LYS A 105 -16.95 -23.56 -7.87
N LEU A 106 -17.38 -23.20 -9.07
CA LEU A 106 -18.81 -22.99 -9.34
C LEU A 106 -19.55 -24.33 -9.33
N ASP A 107 -20.68 -24.38 -8.64
CA ASP A 107 -21.59 -25.51 -8.66
C ASP A 107 -23.04 -25.01 -8.75
N PRO A 108 -23.75 -25.20 -9.88
CA PRO A 108 -23.31 -25.93 -11.07
C PRO A 108 -22.27 -25.18 -11.91
N GLN A 109 -21.54 -25.93 -12.74
CA GLN A 109 -20.71 -25.33 -13.81
C GLN A 109 -21.62 -24.67 -14.87
N PRO A 110 -21.25 -23.50 -15.42
CA PRO A 110 -21.94 -22.90 -16.56
C PRO A 110 -22.01 -23.84 -17.78
N PRO A 111 -23.03 -23.72 -18.65
CA PRO A 111 -23.08 -24.50 -19.88
C PRO A 111 -21.89 -24.17 -20.78
N GLU A 112 -21.35 -25.18 -21.46
CA GLU A 112 -20.34 -24.99 -22.51
C GLU A 112 -21.00 -24.27 -23.71
N GLU A 113 -20.33 -23.24 -24.25
CA GLU A 113 -20.78 -22.50 -25.45
C GLU A 113 -20.36 -23.19 -26.76
#